data_AF-A0A6I3WQF8-F1
#
_entry.id   AF-A0A6I3WQF8-F1
#
_cell.length_a   1.000
_cell.length_b   1.000
_cell.length_c   1.000
_cell.angle_alpha   90.00
_cell.angle_beta   90.00
_cell.angle_gamma   90.00
#
_symmetry.space_group_name_H-M   'P 1'
#
loop_
_entity.id
_entity.type
_entity.pdbx_description
1 polymer ?
#
loop_
_entity_poly.entity_id
_entity_poly.type
_entity_poly.pdbx_seq_one_letter_code
_entity_poly.pdbx_strand_id
1 'polypeptide(L)'
;IILNEVNGGSPSQLRGYTEVAGQSAKVIVANPYGISCNGCGFINTPNVTLTTGKPILDNGRLDRYQVDGGAVTIDGQGLNANNVDRFEIITRSAKINAQINARNLTVIAGRNDVNAQTLNATARADDGSAKPELAIDSSALGGMYAGAIKLVGTEAGVGVKLDGTLAASGGDIQLDANG
;
A
#
# COMPACT_ATOMS: atom_id res chain seq x y z
N ILE A 1 6.92 -15.56 -6.76
CA ILE A 1 6.41 -14.17 -6.71
C ILE A 1 5.98 -13.80 -8.12
N ILE A 2 4.86 -13.11 -8.29
CA ILE A 2 4.42 -12.50 -9.53
C ILE A 2 4.59 -10.99 -9.38
N LEU A 3 5.45 -10.38 -10.20
CA LEU A 3 5.67 -8.94 -10.24
C LEU A 3 5.05 -8.36 -11.51
N ASN A 4 4.03 -7.53 -11.34
CA ASN A 4 3.41 -6.75 -12.40
C ASN A 4 3.91 -5.30 -12.29
N GLU A 5 4.93 -4.97 -13.08
CA GLU A 5 5.52 -3.64 -13.13
C GLU A 5 4.99 -2.87 -14.34
N VAL A 6 4.46 -1.67 -14.11
CA VAL A 6 4.04 -0.76 -15.17
C VAL A 6 5.11 0.32 -15.36
N ASN A 7 5.71 0.32 -16.55
CA ASN A 7 6.77 1.28 -16.94
C ASN A 7 6.25 2.46 -17.80
N GLY A 8 4.95 2.50 -18.12
CA GLY A 8 4.31 3.56 -18.90
C GLY A 8 3.66 4.64 -18.03
N GLY A 9 3.50 5.85 -18.56
CA GLY A 9 3.09 7.07 -17.82
C GLY A 9 1.67 7.13 -17.25
N SER A 10 0.94 6.02 -17.15
CA SER A 10 -0.46 5.99 -16.71
C SER A 10 -0.64 5.20 -15.42
N PRO A 11 -1.50 5.66 -14.49
CA PRO A 11 -1.83 4.92 -13.27
C PRO A 11 -2.52 3.58 -13.57
N SER A 12 -2.34 2.61 -12.67
CA SER A 12 -3.09 1.34 -12.71
C SER A 12 -4.49 1.52 -12.12
N GLN A 13 -5.49 0.89 -12.73
CA GLN A 13 -6.86 0.88 -12.21
C GLN A 13 -7.31 -0.56 -11.97
N LEU A 14 -7.52 -0.90 -10.70
CA LEU A 14 -7.98 -2.20 -10.25
C LEU A 14 -9.48 -2.10 -9.91
N ARG A 15 -10.32 -2.66 -10.78
CA ARG A 15 -11.79 -2.57 -10.70
C ARG A 15 -12.49 -3.92 -10.49
N GLY A 16 -11.78 -4.86 -9.88
CA GLY A 16 -12.24 -6.22 -9.69
C GLY A 16 -11.16 -7.12 -9.11
N TYR A 17 -11.42 -8.43 -9.13
CA TYR A 17 -10.52 -9.41 -8.54
C TYR A 17 -9.39 -9.80 -9.50
N THR A 18 -8.18 -9.92 -8.96
CA THR A 18 -7.02 -10.51 -9.65
C THR A 18 -6.76 -11.91 -9.11
N GLU A 19 -6.78 -12.92 -9.97
CA GLU A 19 -6.58 -14.32 -9.58
C GLU A 19 -5.23 -14.85 -10.05
N VAL A 20 -4.55 -15.59 -9.17
CA VAL A 20 -3.41 -16.43 -9.55
C VAL A 20 -3.93 -17.81 -9.91
N ALA A 21 -3.90 -18.16 -11.20
CA ALA A 21 -4.26 -19.51 -11.62
C ALA A 21 -3.17 -20.53 -11.26
N GLY A 22 -3.56 -21.68 -10.70
CA GLY A 22 -2.64 -22.77 -10.36
C GLY A 22 -1.95 -22.59 -9.01
N GLN A 23 -0.62 -22.67 -8.98
CA GLN A 23 0.13 -22.57 -7.73
C GLN A 23 0.06 -21.16 -7.15
N SER A 24 -0.39 -21.08 -5.90
CA SER A 24 -0.44 -19.84 -5.12
C SER A 24 0.91 -19.12 -5.07
N ALA A 25 0.89 -17.79 -5.22
CA ALA A 25 2.09 -16.96 -5.21
C ALA A 25 1.81 -15.55 -4.68
N LYS A 26 2.81 -14.90 -4.06
CA LYS A 26 2.76 -13.46 -3.74
C LYS A 26 2.58 -12.65 -5.01
N VAL A 27 1.65 -11.71 -5.01
CA VAL A 27 1.39 -10.75 -6.11
C VAL A 27 1.89 -9.37 -5.73
N ILE A 28 2.59 -8.71 -6.66
CA ILE A 28 3.02 -7.32 -6.52
C ILE A 28 2.51 -6.55 -7.72
N VAL A 29 1.80 -5.45 -7.49
CA VAL A 29 1.44 -4.47 -8.51
C VAL A 29 2.24 -3.20 -8.23
N ALA A 30 3.20 -2.92 -9.10
CA ALA A 30 4.10 -1.78 -8.98
C ALA A 30 3.85 -0.76 -10.10
N ASN A 31 3.43 0.45 -9.75
CA ASN A 31 3.23 1.54 -10.70
C ASN A 31 3.55 2.90 -10.07
N PRO A 32 4.70 3.52 -10.39
CA PRO A 32 5.10 4.83 -9.86
C PRO A 32 4.15 5.98 -10.18
N TYR A 33 3.31 5.85 -11.22
CA TYR A 33 2.33 6.86 -11.60
C TYR A 33 1.05 6.79 -10.76
N GLY A 34 0.87 5.74 -9.96
CA GLY A 34 -0.24 5.57 -9.04
C GLY A 34 -1.05 4.31 -9.27
N ILE A 35 -1.84 3.94 -8.27
CA ILE A 35 -2.75 2.79 -8.30
C ILE A 35 -4.09 3.21 -7.70
N SER A 36 -5.18 3.00 -8.43
CA SER A 36 -6.54 3.14 -7.92
C SER A 36 -7.18 1.77 -7.74
N CYS A 37 -7.84 1.55 -6.61
CA CYS A 37 -8.64 0.38 -6.31
C CYS A 37 -10.10 0.79 -6.10
N ASN A 38 -11.02 0.18 -6.84
CA ASN A 38 -12.45 0.36 -6.67
C ASN A 38 -13.15 -1.00 -6.84
N GLY A 39 -13.45 -1.66 -5.73
CA GLY A 39 -13.97 -3.02 -5.73
C GLY A 39 -12.89 -4.06 -6.06
N CYS A 40 -11.62 -3.74 -5.76
CA CYS A 40 -10.54 -4.68 -6.05
C CYS A 40 -10.42 -5.75 -4.95
N GLY A 41 -9.86 -6.90 -5.35
CA GLY A 41 -9.55 -8.01 -4.46
C GLY A 41 -8.61 -8.98 -5.13
N PHE A 42 -8.17 -10.01 -4.41
CA PHE A 42 -7.19 -10.96 -4.92
C PHE A 42 -7.54 -12.39 -4.55
N ILE A 43 -7.31 -13.34 -5.45
CA ILE A 43 -7.70 -14.74 -5.28
C ILE A 43 -6.45 -15.63 -5.43
N ASN A 44 -6.37 -16.67 -4.59
CA ASN A 44 -5.27 -17.65 -4.59
C ASN A 44 -3.88 -17.01 -4.43
N THR A 45 -3.78 -15.99 -3.59
CA THR A 45 -2.52 -15.34 -3.25
C THR A 45 -2.45 -15.08 -1.74
N PRO A 46 -1.36 -15.46 -1.06
CA PRO A 46 -1.24 -15.31 0.38
C PRO A 46 -0.79 -13.88 0.75
N ASN A 47 -0.13 -13.19 -0.17
CA ASN A 47 0.46 -11.87 0.06
C ASN A 47 0.27 -10.99 -1.17
N VAL A 48 -0.19 -9.76 -0.94
CA VAL A 48 -0.34 -8.76 -1.99
C VAL A 48 0.38 -7.48 -1.59
N THR A 49 1.13 -6.90 -2.53
CA THR A 49 1.70 -5.57 -2.38
C THR A 49 1.20 -4.67 -3.51
N LEU A 50 0.49 -3.59 -3.17
CA LEU A 50 0.27 -2.46 -4.07
C LEU A 50 1.34 -1.42 -3.77
N THR A 51 2.13 -1.04 -4.78
CA THR A 51 3.22 -0.09 -4.58
C THR A 51 3.36 0.94 -5.68
N THR A 52 3.63 2.19 -5.30
CA THR A 52 4.15 3.21 -6.24
C THR A 52 5.66 3.29 -6.21
N GLY A 53 6.31 2.47 -5.38
CA GLY A 53 7.75 2.31 -5.41
C GLY A 53 8.23 1.48 -6.59
N LYS A 54 9.36 1.88 -7.16
CA LYS A 54 10.10 1.07 -8.12
C LYS A 54 10.67 -0.16 -7.41
N PRO A 55 10.37 -1.40 -7.85
CA PRO A 55 11.00 -2.60 -7.31
C PRO A 55 12.49 -2.60 -7.65
N ILE A 56 13.34 -2.80 -6.65
CA ILE A 56 14.79 -2.97 -6.85
C ILE A 56 15.14 -4.43 -6.61
N LEU A 57 15.76 -5.05 -7.60
CA LEU A 57 16.23 -6.43 -7.54
C LEU A 57 17.72 -6.45 -7.21
N ASP A 58 18.12 -7.36 -6.32
CA ASP A 58 19.51 -7.77 -6.10
C ASP A 58 19.65 -9.26 -6.41
N ASN A 59 20.57 -9.60 -7.31
CA ASN A 59 20.80 -10.98 -7.75
C ASN A 59 19.51 -11.72 -8.17
N GLY A 60 18.60 -11.03 -8.86
CA GLY A 60 17.31 -11.58 -9.30
C GLY A 60 16.25 -11.74 -8.21
N ARG A 61 16.56 -11.35 -6.96
CA ARG A 61 15.62 -11.36 -5.84
C ARG A 61 15.16 -9.94 -5.53
N LEU A 62 13.88 -9.78 -5.24
CA LEU A 62 13.36 -8.49 -4.80
C LEU A 62 13.97 -8.09 -3.45
N ASP A 63 14.71 -6.99 -3.44
CA ASP A 63 15.39 -6.45 -2.26
C ASP A 63 14.53 -5.40 -1.55
N ARG A 64 14.09 -4.38 -2.30
CA ARG A 64 13.33 -3.25 -1.74
C ARG A 64 12.40 -2.60 -2.75
N TYR A 65 11.53 -1.74 -2.25
CA TYR A 65 10.74 -0.79 -3.03
C TYR A 65 11.30 0.61 -2.81
N GLN A 66 11.71 1.27 -3.89
CA GLN A 66 12.17 2.65 -3.87
C GLN A 66 11.00 3.58 -4.22
N VAL A 67 10.43 4.25 -3.23
CA VAL A 67 9.28 5.15 -3.36
C VAL A 67 9.77 6.60 -3.53
N ASP A 68 9.52 7.17 -4.70
CA ASP A 68 9.80 8.58 -5.02
C ASP A 68 8.52 9.45 -5.08
N GLY A 69 7.39 8.83 -5.46
CA GLY A 69 6.17 9.54 -5.83
C GLY A 69 4.96 8.62 -5.95
N GLY A 70 3.88 9.17 -6.51
CA GLY A 70 2.64 8.46 -6.77
C GLY A 70 1.74 8.31 -5.54
N ALA A 71 0.48 7.97 -5.80
CA ALA A 71 -0.50 7.69 -4.76
C ALA A 71 -1.18 6.35 -4.98
N VAL A 72 -1.52 5.68 -3.87
CA VAL A 72 -2.51 4.59 -3.88
C VAL A 72 -3.83 5.14 -3.37
N THR A 73 -4.89 5.00 -4.16
CA THR A 73 -6.23 5.46 -3.79
C THR A 73 -7.19 4.29 -3.70
N ILE A 74 -7.94 4.20 -2.61
CA ILE A 74 -9.03 3.24 -2.42
C ILE A 74 -10.35 4.01 -2.45
N ASP A 75 -11.19 3.74 -3.44
CA ASP A 75 -12.43 4.45 -3.72
C ASP A 75 -13.61 3.48 -3.94
N GLY A 76 -14.82 4.04 -4.05
CA GLY A 76 -16.02 3.33 -4.51
C GLY A 76 -16.34 2.10 -3.66
N GLN A 77 -16.30 0.91 -4.28
CA GLN A 77 -16.59 -0.36 -3.61
C GLN A 77 -15.47 -0.85 -2.66
N GLY A 78 -14.38 -0.09 -2.54
CA GLY A 78 -13.31 -0.38 -1.59
C GLY A 78 -12.40 -1.53 -2.01
N LEU A 79 -11.76 -2.14 -1.01
CA LEU A 79 -10.81 -3.25 -1.14
C LEU A 79 -11.27 -4.42 -0.27
N ASN A 80 -11.38 -5.61 -0.86
CA ASN A 80 -11.58 -6.86 -0.13
C ASN A 80 -10.34 -7.76 -0.22
N ALA A 81 -9.66 -7.90 0.92
CA ALA A 81 -8.49 -8.74 1.15
C ALA A 81 -8.69 -9.70 2.35
N ASN A 82 -9.94 -10.04 2.70
CA ASN A 82 -10.24 -10.95 3.82
C ASN A 82 -9.72 -12.38 3.62
N ASN A 83 -9.44 -12.76 2.38
CA ASN A 83 -8.88 -14.04 1.98
C ASN A 83 -7.36 -13.98 1.69
N VAL A 84 -6.73 -12.82 1.88
CA VAL A 84 -5.28 -12.62 1.73
C VAL A 84 -4.68 -12.53 3.13
N ASP A 85 -3.61 -13.28 3.39
CA ASP A 85 -3.00 -13.32 4.72
C ASP A 85 -2.33 -12.00 5.08
N ARG A 86 -1.68 -11.34 4.11
CA ARG A 86 -1.08 -10.01 4.30
C ARG A 86 -1.31 -9.12 3.08
N PHE A 87 -1.83 -7.92 3.32
CA PHE A 87 -2.01 -6.88 2.32
C PHE A 87 -1.15 -5.66 2.64
N GLU A 88 -0.35 -5.23 1.67
CA GLU A 88 0.64 -4.17 1.82
C GLU A 88 0.31 -3.04 0.82
N ILE A 89 0.26 -1.80 1.31
CA ILE A 89 0.22 -0.60 0.49
C ILE A 89 1.53 0.16 0.77
N ILE A 90 2.37 0.33 -0.25
CA ILE A 90 3.68 0.98 -0.13
C ILE A 90 3.74 2.13 -1.13
N THR A 91 3.60 3.37 -0.69
CA THR A 91 3.39 4.49 -1.61
C THR A 91 3.90 5.80 -1.02
N ARG A 92 3.96 6.87 -1.81
CA ARG A 92 4.29 8.19 -1.24
C ARG A 92 3.11 8.77 -0.48
N SER A 93 1.89 8.62 -1.01
CA SER A 93 0.66 9.02 -0.31
C SER A 93 -0.45 8.01 -0.53
N ALA A 94 -1.23 7.74 0.52
CA ALA A 94 -2.37 6.85 0.47
C ALA A 94 -3.65 7.63 0.78
N LYS A 95 -4.66 7.51 -0.10
CA LYS A 95 -5.98 8.09 0.11
C LYS A 95 -7.03 6.98 0.21
N ILE A 96 -7.65 6.86 1.36
CA ILE A 96 -8.58 5.78 1.71
C ILE A 96 -9.98 6.39 1.86
N ASN A 97 -10.71 6.45 0.75
CA ASN A 97 -12.07 7.01 0.71
C ASN A 97 -13.17 5.96 0.80
N ALA A 98 -12.80 4.68 0.75
CA ALA A 98 -13.71 3.54 0.81
C ALA A 98 -13.12 2.43 1.68
N GLN A 99 -13.97 1.47 2.03
CA GLN A 99 -13.64 0.47 3.04
C GLN A 99 -12.51 -0.46 2.59
N ILE A 100 -11.56 -0.67 3.49
CA ILE A 100 -10.59 -1.76 3.39
C ILE A 100 -10.98 -2.86 4.37
N ASN A 101 -11.14 -4.08 3.87
CA ASN A 101 -11.25 -5.28 4.69
C ASN A 101 -10.05 -6.18 4.45
N ALA A 102 -9.30 -6.54 5.48
CA ALA A 102 -8.08 -7.36 5.35
C ALA A 102 -7.86 -8.27 6.57
N ARG A 103 -6.97 -9.26 6.46
CA ARG A 103 -6.50 -10.00 7.66
C ARG A 103 -5.40 -9.21 8.38
N ASN A 104 -4.33 -8.89 7.66
CA ASN A 104 -3.24 -8.06 8.15
C ASN A 104 -2.98 -6.95 7.13
N LEU A 105 -3.21 -5.70 7.54
CA LEU A 105 -3.00 -4.53 6.70
C LEU A 105 -1.74 -3.80 7.12
N THR A 106 -0.86 -3.51 6.17
CA THR A 106 0.28 -2.60 6.37
C THR A 106 0.24 -1.49 5.33
N VAL A 107 0.20 -0.24 5.77
CA VAL A 107 0.30 0.94 4.92
C VAL A 107 1.59 1.68 5.28
N ILE A 108 2.49 1.80 4.31
CA ILE A 108 3.75 2.55 4.44
C ILE A 108 3.69 3.70 3.44
N ALA A 109 3.69 4.91 3.98
CA ALA A 109 3.58 6.16 3.26
C ALA A 109 4.83 7.03 3.43
N GLY A 110 5.05 7.90 2.46
CA GLY A 110 6.20 8.81 2.37
C GLY A 110 7.25 8.36 1.36
N ARG A 111 8.23 9.24 1.11
CA ARG A 111 9.36 8.98 0.24
C ARG A 111 10.40 8.08 0.93
N ASN A 112 10.47 6.81 0.52
CA ASN A 112 11.10 5.73 1.29
C ASN A 112 11.91 4.74 0.44
N ASP A 113 12.91 4.13 1.06
CA ASP A 113 13.37 2.78 0.71
C ASP A 113 12.70 1.79 1.68
N VAL A 114 11.92 0.84 1.16
CA VAL A 114 11.19 -0.15 1.98
C VAL A 114 11.71 -1.54 1.68
N ASN A 115 12.30 -2.20 2.67
CA ASN A 115 12.78 -3.58 2.51
C ASN A 115 11.61 -4.52 2.18
N ALA A 116 11.75 -5.34 1.13
CA ALA A 116 10.65 -6.13 0.60
C ALA A 116 10.26 -7.35 1.46
N GLN A 117 11.12 -7.74 2.42
CA GLN A 117 10.87 -8.83 3.35
C GLN A 117 10.38 -8.31 4.72
N THR A 118 11.13 -7.41 5.34
CA THR A 118 10.87 -6.93 6.69
C THR A 118 9.84 -5.81 6.74
N LEU A 119 9.63 -5.12 5.61
CA LEU A 119 8.89 -3.85 5.53
C LEU A 119 9.44 -2.73 6.43
N ASN A 120 10.71 -2.81 6.81
CA ASN A 120 11.37 -1.66 7.42
C ASN A 120 11.48 -0.55 6.38
N ALA A 121 10.99 0.63 6.75
CA ALA A 121 11.01 1.81 5.92
C ALA A 121 12.12 2.76 6.39
N THR A 122 12.97 3.17 5.47
CA THR A 122 13.98 4.21 5.70
C THR A 122 13.61 5.41 4.84
N ALA A 123 13.37 6.55 5.50
CA ALA A 123 13.08 7.79 4.79
C ALA A 123 14.23 8.16 3.85
N ARG A 124 13.89 8.61 2.65
CA ARG A 124 14.87 9.11 1.68
C ARG A 124 15.02 10.62 1.87
N ALA A 125 16.23 11.13 1.63
CA ALA A 125 16.54 12.55 1.75
C ALA A 125 15.60 13.39 0.88
N ASP A 126 15.17 14.56 1.38
CA ASP A 126 14.37 15.51 0.62
C ASP A 126 15.06 15.84 -0.71
N ASP A 127 14.31 15.75 -1.81
CA ASP A 127 14.78 16.07 -3.16
C ASP A 127 14.22 17.39 -3.70
N GLY A 128 13.48 18.14 -2.86
CA GLY A 128 12.83 19.38 -3.23
C GLY A 128 11.54 19.20 -4.04
N SER A 129 11.08 17.97 -4.26
CA SER A 129 9.77 17.74 -4.87
C SER A 129 8.63 18.20 -3.96
N ALA A 130 7.53 18.67 -4.55
CA ALA A 130 6.35 19.06 -3.80
C ALA A 130 5.87 17.90 -2.92
N LYS A 131 5.72 18.16 -1.62
CA LYS A 131 5.25 17.18 -0.65
C LYS A 131 3.73 16.99 -0.77
N PRO A 132 3.21 15.77 -0.57
CA PRO A 132 1.78 15.58 -0.37
C PRO A 132 1.28 16.38 0.83
N GLU A 133 0.00 16.73 0.85
CA GLU A 133 -0.62 17.35 2.03
C GLU A 133 -0.66 16.36 3.21
N LEU A 134 -0.97 15.10 2.92
CA LEU A 134 -1.04 14.01 3.89
C LEU A 134 -0.37 12.75 3.33
N ALA A 135 0.29 12.00 4.21
CA ALA A 135 0.92 10.74 3.90
C ALA A 135 -0.14 9.63 3.82
N ILE A 136 -1.07 9.65 4.78
CA ILE A 136 -2.24 8.78 4.81
C ILE A 136 -3.45 9.65 5.12
N ASP A 137 -4.42 9.69 4.21
CA ASP A 137 -5.70 10.35 4.39
C ASP A 137 -6.82 9.29 4.35
N SER A 138 -7.40 8.99 5.51
CA SER A 138 -8.56 8.12 5.66
C SER A 138 -9.80 8.90 6.10
N SER A 139 -9.92 10.18 5.72
CA SER A 139 -10.99 11.05 6.22
C SER A 139 -12.39 10.79 5.62
N ALA A 140 -12.50 9.99 4.56
CA ALA A 140 -13.80 9.58 4.02
C ALA A 140 -14.35 8.33 4.71
N LEU A 141 -15.66 8.06 4.50
CA LEU A 141 -16.51 7.05 5.15
C LEU A 141 -16.02 5.57 5.07
N GLY A 142 -14.84 5.31 4.52
CA GLY A 142 -14.32 3.99 4.22
C GLY A 142 -13.91 3.16 5.44
N GLY A 143 -13.06 3.69 6.31
CA GLY A 143 -12.50 2.92 7.42
C GLY A 143 -11.62 1.73 6.99
N MET A 144 -10.81 1.25 7.93
CA MET A 144 -9.96 0.08 7.78
C MET A 144 -10.35 -0.96 8.83
N TYR A 145 -10.70 -2.15 8.37
CA TYR A 145 -11.15 -3.26 9.19
C TYR A 145 -10.21 -4.43 8.93
N ALA A 146 -9.41 -4.78 9.94
CA ALA A 146 -8.50 -5.91 9.80
C ALA A 146 -8.35 -6.71 11.09
N GLY A 147 -7.66 -7.85 11.02
CA GLY A 147 -7.17 -8.53 12.22
C GLY A 147 -6.11 -7.68 12.93
N ALA A 148 -5.15 -7.15 12.16
CA ALA A 148 -4.13 -6.19 12.62
C ALA A 148 -3.88 -5.10 11.57
N ILE A 149 -3.56 -3.88 12.05
CA ILE A 149 -3.31 -2.71 11.20
C ILE A 149 -1.97 -2.07 11.59
N LYS A 150 -1.08 -1.88 10.62
CA LYS A 150 0.16 -1.10 10.78
C LYS A 150 0.17 0.06 9.79
N LEU A 151 0.30 1.27 10.30
CA LEU A 151 0.41 2.50 9.54
C LEU A 151 1.77 3.13 9.82
N VAL A 152 2.54 3.45 8.78
CA VAL A 152 3.86 4.08 8.88
C VAL A 152 3.89 5.28 7.94
N GLY A 153 4.16 6.48 8.46
CA GLY A 153 4.38 7.70 7.69
C GLY A 153 5.76 8.26 8.00
N THR A 154 6.64 8.34 7.01
CA THR A 154 8.06 8.67 7.24
C THR A 154 8.49 10.05 6.74
N GLU A 155 7.72 10.67 5.84
CA GLU A 155 8.10 11.92 5.18
C GLU A 155 7.90 13.10 6.14
N ALA A 156 9.00 13.72 6.56
CA ALA A 156 9.00 14.75 7.58
C ALA A 156 8.13 15.96 7.19
N GLY A 157 7.25 16.36 8.11
CA GLY A 157 6.27 17.44 7.94
C GLY A 157 5.06 17.07 7.09
N VAL A 158 4.84 15.77 6.82
CA VAL A 158 3.66 15.26 6.12
C VAL A 158 2.83 14.41 7.09
N GLY A 159 1.67 14.93 7.49
CA GLY A 159 0.84 14.31 8.52
C GLY A 159 0.05 13.09 8.08
N VAL A 160 -0.56 12.42 9.06
CA VAL A 160 -1.52 11.32 8.87
C VAL A 160 -2.88 11.76 9.43
N LYS A 161 -3.94 11.60 8.64
CA LYS A 161 -5.32 11.94 9.02
C LYS A 161 -6.21 10.70 8.96
N LEU A 162 -6.85 10.36 10.09
CA LEU A 162 -7.60 9.12 10.27
C LEU A 162 -8.99 9.42 10.88
N ASP A 163 -9.87 10.07 10.12
CA ASP A 163 -11.25 10.33 10.58
C ASP A 163 -12.17 9.09 10.40
N GLY A 164 -11.79 8.17 9.51
CA GLY A 164 -12.49 6.90 9.32
C GLY A 164 -12.20 5.88 10.43
N THR A 165 -13.12 4.94 10.62
CA THR A 165 -12.99 3.88 11.64
C THR A 165 -11.77 3.01 11.39
N LEU A 166 -10.91 2.86 12.38
CA LEU A 166 -9.89 1.80 12.42
C LEU A 166 -10.34 0.72 13.40
N ALA A 167 -10.52 -0.50 12.91
CA ALA A 167 -10.94 -1.63 13.74
C ALA A 167 -10.00 -2.82 13.54
N ALA A 168 -9.38 -3.26 14.65
CA ALA A 168 -8.59 -4.48 14.72
C ALA A 168 -9.36 -5.56 15.51
N SER A 169 -9.62 -6.72 14.91
CA SER A 169 -10.50 -7.75 15.50
C SER A 169 -9.77 -8.81 16.33
N GLY A 170 -8.43 -8.88 16.27
CA GLY A 170 -7.67 -9.92 16.96
C GLY A 170 -6.17 -9.64 17.16
N GLY A 171 -5.68 -8.50 16.67
CA GLY A 171 -4.31 -8.02 16.85
C GLY A 171 -4.27 -6.52 17.11
N ASP A 172 -3.09 -5.92 16.99
CA ASP A 172 -2.87 -4.52 17.35
C ASP A 172 -3.11 -3.54 16.18
N ILE A 173 -3.36 -2.28 16.55
CA ILE A 173 -3.23 -1.12 15.67
C ILE A 173 -1.93 -0.40 16.04
N GLN A 174 -0.98 -0.31 15.11
CA GLN A 174 0.25 0.46 15.27
C GLN A 174 0.26 1.64 14.29
N LEU A 175 0.53 2.84 14.82
CA LEU A 175 0.78 4.04 14.03
C LEU A 175 2.17 4.58 14.39
N ASP A 176 3.01 4.76 13.38
CA ASP A 176 4.32 5.41 13.46
C ASP A 176 4.36 6.54 12.43
N ALA A 177 4.48 7.79 12.87
CA ALA A 177 4.43 8.95 11.99
C ALA A 177 5.50 9.98 12.39
N ASN A 178 6.32 10.38 11.41
CA ASN A 178 7.36 11.40 11.55
C ASN A 178 6.91 12.80 11.06
N GLY A 179 5.60 13.00 10.98
CA GLY A 179 4.93 14.20 10.43
C GLY A 179 4.47 15.20 11.47
#